data_AF-A0A7M7THB8-F1
#
_entry.id   AF-A0A7M7THB8-F1
#
_cell.length_a   1.000
_cell.length_b   1.000
_cell.length_c   1.000
_cell.angle_alpha   90.00
_cell.angle_beta   90.00
_cell.angle_gamma   90.00
#
_symmetry.space_group_name_H-M   'P 1'
#
loop_
_entity.id
_entity.type
_entity.pdbx_description
1 polymer ?
#
loop_
_entity_poly.entity_id
_entity_poly.type
_entity_poly.pdbx_seq_one_letter_code
_entity_poly.pdbx_strand_id
1 'polypeptide(L)'
;MFSLRVRHILVAVGLLLALSNVESANILLSGLFGDGSHYFTMVAVGKSLVKRGHNVTFLISDEYSDRAMDPEHATIVSYEMFHLSGLKKRMDDISNKIAEFTFAENSMRHIAEMMDMFISVNREACESVFKDQRLLDRMAKFDAFVVDVV
;
A
#
# COMPACT_ATOMS: atom_id res chain seq x y z
N MET A 1 8.63 11.38 50.86
CA MET A 1 9.08 9.97 50.76
C MET A 1 7.90 9.13 50.29
N PHE A 2 7.94 8.59 49.06
CA PHE A 2 6.87 7.73 48.56
C PHE A 2 6.82 6.43 49.38
N SER A 3 5.61 5.90 49.64
CA SER A 3 5.46 4.65 50.36
C SER A 3 6.09 3.50 49.57
N LEU A 4 6.49 2.44 50.27
CA LEU A 4 7.12 1.27 49.66
C LEU A 4 6.25 0.71 48.51
N ARG A 5 4.92 0.69 48.66
CA ARG A 5 3.97 0.28 47.61
C ARG A 5 4.03 1.17 46.37
N VAL A 6 4.12 2.49 46.53
CA VAL A 6 4.20 3.43 45.40
C VAL A 6 5.50 3.24 44.62
N ARG A 7 6.62 2.96 45.30
CA ARG A 7 7.89 2.60 44.63
C ARG A 7 7.77 1.34 43.79
N HIS A 8 7.13 0.28 44.29
CA HIS A 8 6.95 -0.95 43.53
C HIS A 8 6.06 -0.75 42.30
N ILE A 9 4.99 0.04 42.42
CA ILE A 9 4.12 0.39 41.29
C ILE A 9 4.91 1.17 40.23
N LEU A 10 5.70 2.17 40.63
CA LEU A 10 6.50 2.97 39.71
C LEU A 10 7.55 2.12 38.97
N VAL A 11 8.20 1.18 39.66
CA VAL A 11 9.17 0.24 39.04
C VAL A 11 8.46 -0.69 38.06
N ALA A 12 7.29 -1.24 38.42
CA ALA A 12 6.52 -2.12 37.53
C ALA A 12 6.04 -1.38 36.27
N VAL A 13 5.55 -0.15 36.41
CA VAL A 13 5.15 0.70 35.27
C VAL A 13 6.37 1.04 34.41
N GLY A 14 7.51 1.39 35.01
CA GLY A 14 8.74 1.65 34.27
C GLY A 14 9.25 0.44 33.48
N LEU A 15 9.18 -0.77 34.07
CA LEU A 15 9.53 -2.02 33.38
C LEU A 15 8.57 -2.33 32.22
N LEU A 16 7.27 -2.15 32.42
CA LEU A 16 6.26 -2.35 31.36
C LEU A 16 6.49 -1.40 30.19
N LEU A 17 6.83 -0.13 30.46
CA LEU A 17 7.15 0.87 29.44
C LEU A 17 8.46 0.57 28.70
N ALA A 18 9.46 0.01 29.40
CA ALA A 18 10.74 -0.38 28.78
C ALA A 18 10.62 -1.64 27.92
N LEU A 19 9.71 -2.57 28.27
CA LEU A 19 9.41 -3.77 27.48
C LEU A 19 8.50 -3.50 26.27
N SER A 20 7.82 -2.36 26.23
CA SER A 20 6.93 -1.96 25.13
C SER A 20 7.60 -1.16 24.02
N ASN A 21 8.93 -1.20 23.90
CA ASN A 21 9.63 -0.60 22.75
C ASN A 21 9.37 -1.45 21.49
N VAL A 22 8.18 -1.28 20.91
CA VAL A 22 7.94 -1.59 19.52
C VAL A 22 8.63 -0.49 18.72
N GLU A 23 9.64 -0.83 17.92
CA GLU A 23 10.15 0.09 16.91
C GLU A 23 9.02 0.34 15.89
N SER A 24 8.40 1.51 16.00
CA SER A 24 7.44 1.99 15.00
C SER A 24 8.24 2.40 13.77
N ALA A 25 7.96 1.77 12.65
CA ALA A 25 8.58 2.06 11.36
C ALA A 25 7.55 2.76 10.48
N ASN A 26 7.99 3.72 9.68
CA ASN A 26 7.23 4.30 8.59
C ASN A 26 7.34 3.36 7.38
N ILE A 27 6.26 2.65 7.07
CA ILE A 27 6.22 1.66 6.00
C ILE A 27 5.37 2.20 4.85
N LEU A 28 5.93 2.22 3.65
CA LEU A 28 5.17 2.46 2.43
C LEU A 28 4.75 1.12 1.81
N LEU A 29 3.44 0.93 1.63
CA LEU A 29 2.85 -0.22 0.98
C LEU A 29 2.40 0.14 -0.43
N SER A 30 2.56 -0.78 -1.38
CA SER A 30 1.89 -0.70 -2.67
C SER A 30 1.41 -2.09 -3.08
N GLY A 31 0.09 -2.24 -3.27
CA GLY A 31 -0.56 -3.45 -3.77
C GLY A 31 -1.07 -3.29 -5.20
N LEU A 32 -0.42 -2.40 -5.97
CA LEU A 32 -0.85 -1.79 -7.23
C LEU A 32 -2.05 -0.84 -7.12
N PHE A 33 -2.07 0.09 -8.09
CA PHE A 33 -2.77 1.36 -8.33
C PHE A 33 -3.91 1.88 -7.43
N GLY A 34 -4.51 1.09 -6.56
CA GLY A 34 -5.60 1.45 -5.66
C GLY A 34 -6.82 0.54 -5.78
N ASP A 35 -6.73 -0.58 -6.50
CA ASP A 35 -7.84 -1.52 -6.67
C ASP A 35 -7.35 -2.94 -6.98
N GLY A 36 -8.28 -3.89 -6.99
CA GLY A 36 -8.05 -5.29 -7.30
C GLY A 36 -7.56 -6.11 -6.11
N SER A 37 -7.38 -7.41 -6.35
CA SER A 37 -7.01 -8.40 -5.33
C SER A 37 -5.69 -8.06 -4.62
N HIS A 38 -4.71 -7.55 -5.35
CA HIS A 38 -3.41 -7.15 -4.80
C HIS A 38 -3.55 -5.98 -3.82
N TYR A 39 -4.36 -4.97 -4.15
CA TYR A 39 -4.65 -3.85 -3.23
C TYR A 39 -5.33 -4.35 -1.95
N PHE A 40 -6.39 -5.14 -2.05
CA PHE A 40 -7.11 -5.64 -0.88
C PHE A 40 -6.27 -6.59 -0.01
N THR A 41 -5.40 -7.38 -0.63
CA THR A 41 -4.43 -8.22 0.09
C THR A 41 -3.47 -7.35 0.88
N MET A 42 -2.92 -6.31 0.25
CA MET A 42 -2.04 -5.37 0.93
C MET A 42 -2.76 -4.58 2.01
N VAL A 43 -4.04 -4.25 1.87
CA VAL A 43 -4.85 -3.64 2.93
C VAL A 43 -4.87 -4.52 4.17
N ALA A 44 -5.05 -5.83 4.04
CA ALA A 44 -4.99 -6.75 5.17
C ALA A 44 -3.60 -6.77 5.84
N VAL A 45 -2.53 -6.73 5.03
CA VAL A 45 -1.14 -6.59 5.52
C VAL A 45 -0.97 -5.27 6.29
N GLY A 46 -1.43 -4.15 5.74
CA GLY A 46 -1.38 -2.83 6.35
C GLY A 46 -2.13 -2.78 7.69
N LYS A 47 -3.36 -3.30 7.76
CA LYS A 47 -4.13 -3.44 9.00
C LYS A 47 -3.33 -4.21 10.07
N SER A 48 -2.61 -5.26 9.66
CA SER A 48 -1.78 -6.09 10.54
C SER A 48 -0.54 -5.36 11.07
N LEU A 49 0.11 -4.55 10.22
CA LEU A 49 1.28 -3.73 10.57
C LEU A 49 0.90 -2.56 11.49
N VAL A 50 -0.23 -1.89 11.24
CA VAL A 50 -0.76 -0.84 12.11
C VAL A 50 -1.08 -1.39 13.50
N LYS A 51 -1.71 -2.57 13.59
CA LYS A 51 -1.95 -3.26 14.87
C LYS A 51 -0.66 -3.59 15.63
N ARG A 52 0.47 -3.71 14.94
CA ARG A 52 1.79 -3.95 15.52
C ARG A 52 2.53 -2.65 15.86
N GLY A 53 1.94 -1.48 15.65
CA GLY A 53 2.50 -0.19 16.02
C GLY A 53 3.29 0.53 14.93
N HIS A 54 3.30 0.02 13.69
CA HIS A 54 3.95 0.71 12.57
C HIS A 54 3.05 1.81 11.98
N ASN A 55 3.66 2.86 11.44
CA ASN A 55 2.97 3.89 10.67
C ASN A 55 2.92 3.46 9.21
N VAL A 56 1.72 3.21 8.68
CA VAL A 56 1.54 2.64 7.34
C VAL A 56 0.93 3.67 6.40
N THR A 57 1.57 3.85 5.25
CA THR A 57 1.08 4.67 4.14
C THR A 57 0.95 3.83 2.88
N PHE A 58 -0.11 3.99 2.11
CA PHE A 58 -0.28 3.37 0.79
C PHE A 58 0.13 4.31 -0.32
N LEU A 59 0.89 3.80 -1.29
CA LEU A 59 1.10 4.46 -2.57
C LEU A 59 0.08 3.93 -3.60
N ILE A 60 -0.81 4.80 -4.05
CA ILE A 60 -1.85 4.50 -5.05
C ILE A 60 -1.86 5.57 -6.15
N SER A 61 -2.62 5.35 -7.22
CA SER A 61 -2.92 6.38 -8.21
C SER A 61 -4.06 7.27 -7.72
N ASP A 62 -3.97 8.56 -8.05
CA ASP A 62 -5.04 9.53 -7.79
C ASP A 62 -6.37 9.23 -8.52
N GLU A 63 -6.34 8.45 -9.60
CA GLU A 63 -7.51 7.90 -10.29
C GLU A 63 -8.35 6.95 -9.39
N TYR A 64 -7.78 6.51 -8.26
CA TYR A 64 -8.43 5.70 -7.21
C TYR A 64 -8.43 6.42 -5.83
N SER A 65 -8.45 7.76 -5.84
CA SER A 65 -8.43 8.58 -4.63
C SER A 65 -9.65 8.38 -3.71
N ASP A 66 -10.73 7.77 -4.21
CA ASP A 66 -11.89 7.35 -3.44
C ASP A 66 -11.53 6.36 -2.32
N ARG A 67 -10.47 5.57 -2.48
CA ARG A 67 -9.95 4.68 -1.43
C ARG A 67 -9.52 5.43 -0.16
N ALA A 68 -9.00 6.65 -0.31
CA ALA A 68 -8.59 7.48 0.82
C ALA A 68 -9.78 8.10 1.56
N MET A 69 -10.99 8.04 0.99
CA MET A 69 -12.23 8.53 1.61
C MET A 69 -13.11 7.41 2.17
N ASP A 70 -12.87 6.16 1.78
CA ASP A 70 -13.60 5.01 2.26
C ASP A 70 -13.36 4.80 3.76
N PRO A 71 -14.39 4.84 4.63
CA PRO A 71 -14.23 4.67 6.08
C PRO A 71 -13.53 3.38 6.49
N GLU A 72 -13.65 2.30 5.71
CA GLU A 72 -13.00 1.01 5.99
C GLU A 72 -11.47 1.08 5.79
N HIS A 73 -11.00 2.03 4.99
CA HIS A 73 -9.61 2.16 4.58
C HIS A 73 -8.96 3.42 5.19
N ALA A 74 -9.64 4.56 5.11
CA ALA A 74 -9.19 5.89 5.53
C ALA A 74 -8.89 5.99 7.03
N THR A 75 -9.56 5.18 7.85
CA THR A 75 -9.36 5.20 9.31
C THR A 75 -8.15 4.40 9.76
N ILE A 76 -7.54 3.60 8.87
CA ILE A 76 -6.53 2.61 9.23
C ILE A 76 -5.16 3.01 8.66
N VAL A 77 -5.11 3.60 7.46
CA VAL A 77 -3.85 3.89 6.77
C VAL A 77 -3.83 5.28 6.14
N SER A 78 -2.63 5.86 6.02
CA SER A 78 -2.40 7.09 5.27
C SER A 78 -2.22 6.80 3.78
N TYR A 79 -2.25 7.84 2.93
CA TYR A 79 -2.08 7.71 1.48
C TYR A 79 -1.07 8.72 0.93
N GLU A 80 -0.24 8.26 0.00
CA GLU A 80 0.49 9.04 -0.99
C GLU A 80 -0.04 8.66 -2.37
N MET A 81 -0.11 9.64 -3.27
CA MET A 81 -0.72 9.44 -4.58
C MET A 81 0.25 9.88 -5.69
N PHE A 82 0.28 9.09 -6.77
CA PHE A 82 0.93 9.47 -8.01
C PHE A 82 -0.11 9.69 -9.11
N HIS A 83 0.22 10.54 -10.09
CA HIS A 83 -0.68 10.84 -11.19
C HIS A 83 -0.33 10.01 -12.43
N LEU A 84 -1.31 9.34 -13.03
CA LEU A 84 -1.15 8.75 -14.36
C LEU A 84 -2.50 8.77 -15.08
N SER A 85 -2.67 9.76 -15.96
CA SER A 85 -3.96 10.00 -16.60
C SER A 85 -4.47 8.75 -17.34
N GLY A 86 -5.75 8.43 -17.16
CA GLY A 86 -6.41 7.33 -17.86
C GLY A 86 -5.95 5.95 -17.41
N LEU A 87 -5.26 5.84 -16.27
CA LEU A 87 -4.86 4.56 -15.68
C LEU A 87 -6.07 3.67 -15.41
N LYS A 88 -7.11 4.21 -14.76
CA LYS A 88 -8.30 3.44 -14.41
C LYS A 88 -8.97 2.81 -15.63
N LYS A 89 -9.17 3.62 -16.68
CA LYS A 89 -9.73 3.13 -17.95
C LYS A 89 -8.89 1.98 -18.54
N ARG A 90 -7.55 2.12 -18.55
CA ARG A 90 -6.66 1.06 -19.07
C ARG A 90 -6.73 -0.22 -18.24
N MET A 91 -6.89 -0.10 -16.92
CA MET A 91 -7.09 -1.26 -16.03
C MET A 91 -8.45 -1.92 -16.25
N ASP A 92 -9.49 -1.15 -16.51
CA ASP A 92 -10.81 -1.67 -16.89
C ASP A 92 -10.73 -2.43 -18.23
N ASP A 93 -10.03 -1.88 -19.22
CA ASP A 93 -9.82 -2.52 -20.52
C ASP A 93 -9.04 -3.84 -20.39
N ILE A 94 -7.99 -3.88 -19.54
CA ILE A 94 -7.25 -5.11 -19.23
C ILE A 94 -8.17 -6.14 -18.55
N SER A 95 -8.97 -5.72 -17.57
CA SER A 95 -9.88 -6.60 -16.85
C SER A 95 -10.97 -7.19 -17.74
N ASN A 96 -11.54 -6.39 -18.64
CA ASN A 96 -12.54 -6.85 -19.61
C ASN A 96 -11.95 -7.86 -20.59
N LYS A 97 -10.73 -7.61 -21.09
CA LYS A 97 -10.01 -8.56 -21.94
C LYS A 97 -9.74 -9.89 -21.23
N ILE A 98 -9.36 -9.87 -19.95
CA ILE A 98 -9.20 -11.10 -19.15
C ILE A 98 -10.50 -11.92 -19.17
N ALA A 99 -11.63 -11.27 -18.91
CA ALA A 99 -12.93 -11.93 -18.89
C ALA A 99 -13.30 -12.54 -20.25
N GLU A 100 -13.02 -11.84 -21.35
CA GLU A 100 -13.25 -12.32 -22.71
C GLU A 100 -12.40 -13.54 -23.06
N PHE A 101 -11.13 -13.57 -22.62
CA PHE A 101 -10.17 -14.59 -23.03
C PHE A 101 -10.11 -15.82 -22.12
N THR A 102 -10.68 -15.74 -20.91
CA THR A 102 -10.69 -16.86 -19.94
C THR A 102 -11.31 -18.14 -20.51
N PHE A 103 -12.18 -18.02 -21.54
CA PHE A 103 -12.85 -19.14 -22.19
C PHE A 103 -12.60 -19.24 -23.70
N ALA A 104 -11.65 -18.49 -24.26
CA ALA A 104 -11.42 -18.41 -25.70
C ALA A 104 -10.40 -19.44 -26.22
N GLU A 105 -10.65 -19.99 -27.42
CA GLU A 105 -9.62 -20.69 -28.20
C GLU A 105 -8.52 -19.68 -28.65
N ASN A 106 -7.25 -20.10 -28.68
CA ASN A 106 -6.05 -19.24 -28.85
C ASN A 106 -5.69 -18.34 -27.65
N SER A 107 -6.01 -18.80 -26.42
CA SER A 107 -5.70 -18.11 -25.16
C SER A 107 -4.26 -17.59 -25.02
N MET A 108 -3.26 -18.28 -25.58
CA MET A 108 -1.84 -17.88 -25.45
C MET A 108 -1.50 -16.52 -26.07
N ARG A 109 -2.04 -16.20 -27.26
CA ARG A 109 -1.79 -14.89 -27.90
C ARG A 109 -2.42 -13.76 -27.09
N HIS A 110 -3.64 -14.01 -26.63
CA HIS A 110 -4.41 -13.08 -25.84
C HIS A 110 -3.79 -12.82 -24.45
N ILE A 111 -3.24 -13.86 -23.82
CA ILE A 111 -2.44 -13.73 -22.59
C ILE A 111 -1.19 -12.87 -22.86
N ALA A 112 -0.51 -13.07 -23.98
CA ALA A 112 0.68 -12.28 -24.32
C ALA A 112 0.35 -10.79 -24.53
N GLU A 113 -0.72 -10.47 -25.27
CA GLU A 113 -1.20 -9.09 -25.46
C GLU A 113 -1.56 -8.42 -24.12
N MET A 114 -2.25 -9.15 -23.24
CA MET A 114 -2.60 -8.70 -21.89
C MET A 114 -1.36 -8.41 -21.04
N MET A 115 -0.39 -9.31 -21.03
CA MET A 115 0.87 -9.14 -20.31
C MET A 115 1.63 -7.91 -20.81
N ASP A 116 1.68 -7.68 -22.14
CA ASP A 116 2.33 -6.51 -22.73
C ASP A 116 1.66 -5.20 -22.30
N MET A 117 0.33 -5.13 -22.33
CA MET A 117 -0.41 -3.97 -21.82
C MET A 117 -0.13 -3.72 -20.34
N PHE A 118 -0.14 -4.77 -19.52
CA PHE A 118 0.10 -4.65 -18.09
C PHE A 118 1.54 -4.19 -17.78
N ILE A 119 2.54 -4.73 -18.49
CA ILE A 119 3.95 -4.31 -18.38
C ILE A 119 4.10 -2.85 -18.80
N SER A 120 3.47 -2.42 -19.90
CA SER A 120 3.51 -1.04 -20.37
C SER A 120 2.94 -0.08 -19.32
N VAL A 121 1.77 -0.41 -18.77
CA VAL A 121 1.10 0.42 -17.75
C VAL A 121 1.94 0.49 -16.47
N ASN A 122 2.51 -0.62 -16.01
CA ASN A 122 3.39 -0.63 -14.85
C ASN A 122 4.64 0.24 -15.07
N ARG A 123 5.26 0.12 -16.24
CA ARG A 123 6.41 0.95 -16.60
C ARG A 123 6.06 2.43 -16.59
N GLU A 124 4.95 2.82 -17.20
CA GLU A 124 4.48 4.21 -17.21
C GLU A 124 4.19 4.73 -15.79
N ALA A 125 3.59 3.90 -14.93
CA ALA A 125 3.33 4.25 -13.54
C ALA A 125 4.64 4.46 -12.76
N CYS A 126 5.61 3.55 -12.89
CA CYS A 126 6.94 3.72 -12.32
C CYS A 126 7.60 5.01 -12.81
N GLU A 127 7.60 5.25 -14.13
CA GLU A 127 8.16 6.47 -14.70
C GLU A 127 7.48 7.74 -14.16
N SER A 128 6.16 7.71 -13.94
CA SER A 128 5.44 8.84 -13.34
C SER A 128 5.90 9.10 -11.89
N VAL A 129 5.98 8.05 -11.07
CA VAL A 129 6.48 8.14 -9.69
C VAL A 129 7.90 8.71 -9.65
N PHE A 130 8.80 8.20 -10.48
CA PHE A 130 10.21 8.65 -10.49
C PHE A 130 10.42 10.04 -11.10
N LYS A 131 9.48 10.54 -11.90
CA LYS A 131 9.53 11.92 -12.45
C LYS A 131 9.02 12.95 -11.44
N ASP A 132 8.21 12.57 -10.47
CA ASP A 132 7.70 13.47 -9.43
C ASP A 132 8.69 13.57 -8.25
N GLN A 133 9.60 14.53 -8.33
CA GLN A 133 10.57 14.78 -7.27
C GLN A 133 9.92 15.10 -5.92
N ARG A 134 8.77 15.78 -5.89
CA ARG A 134 8.10 16.12 -4.63
C ARG A 134 7.53 14.89 -3.95
N LEU A 135 7.02 13.94 -4.73
CA LEU A 135 6.60 12.64 -4.22
C LEU A 135 7.80 11.86 -3.68
N LEU A 136 8.92 11.81 -4.42
CA LEU A 136 10.14 11.15 -3.98
C LEU A 136 10.69 11.73 -2.67
N ASP A 137 10.68 13.06 -2.52
CA ASP A 137 11.12 13.74 -1.30
C ASP A 137 10.24 13.35 -0.10
N ARG A 138 8.93 13.19 -0.31
CA ARG A 138 8.02 12.67 0.73
C ARG A 138 8.22 11.18 1.00
N MET A 139 8.64 10.40 0.01
CA MET A 139 8.94 8.98 0.15
C MET A 139 10.26 8.71 0.88
N ALA A 140 11.20 9.67 0.91
CA ALA A 140 12.48 9.53 1.61
C ALA A 140 12.36 9.35 3.14
N LYS A 141 11.16 9.62 3.72
CA LYS A 141 10.88 9.45 5.16
C LYS A 141 10.56 8.02 5.57
N PHE A 142 10.35 7.10 4.62
CA PHE A 142 9.95 5.73 4.91
C PHE A 142 11.17 4.85 5.22
N ASP A 143 11.05 4.02 6.25
CA ASP A 143 12.08 3.08 6.69
C ASP A 143 12.08 1.80 5.83
N ALA A 144 10.92 1.45 5.26
CA ALA A 144 10.76 0.28 4.40
C ALA A 144 9.69 0.47 3.33
N PHE A 145 9.89 -0.23 2.21
CA PHE A 145 8.94 -0.35 1.10
C PHE A 145 8.52 -1.82 0.99
N VAL A 146 7.22 -2.07 1.01
CA VAL A 146 6.66 -3.39 0.72
C VAL A 146 5.77 -3.27 -0.50
N VAL A 147 6.19 -3.93 -1.57
CA VAL A 147 5.54 -3.86 -2.87
C VAL A 147 5.10 -5.26 -3.24
N ASP A 148 3.81 -5.41 -3.54
CA ASP A 148 3.28 -6.58 -4.21
C ASP A 148 3.57 -6.45 -5.71
N VAL A 149 4.34 -7.38 -6.25
CA VAL A 149 4.77 -7.40 -7.65
C VAL A 149 4.00 -8.46 -8.42
N VAL A 150 3.55 -8.12 -9.63
CA VAL A 150 2.82 -8.99 -10.55
C VAL A 150 3.67 -9.26 -11.79
#